data_AF-A0AAJ7UDL4-F1
#
_entry.id   AF-A0AAJ7UDL4-F1
#
_cell.length_a   1.000
_cell.length_b   1.000
_cell.length_c   1.000
_cell.angle_alpha   90.00
_cell.angle_beta   90.00
_cell.angle_gamma   90.00
#
_symmetry.space_group_name_H-M   'P 1'
#
loop_
_entity.id
_entity.type
_entity.pdbx_description
1 polymer ?
#
loop_
_entity_poly.entity_id
_entity_poly.type
_entity_poly.pdbx_seq_one_letter_code
_entity_poly.pdbx_strand_id
1 'polypeptide(L)'
;MAPYPALRCCVRVVNWVPVVFIVLVVCWSYFAYVVELCVFTVQNVGEKVVYLLLFHVLFAVLVWSYWKTIFTEPQGPSAEFSLPYTERELLEREGREDGRHEILQRAAASLPLHTRTLAGAIRYCEKCNLIKPDRCHHCSTCEACILKMDHHCPWVNNCVGFANYKFFVLFLAYSLLYCVYVSATVLQYFLMFWRVSTRSALPDDQAKFHVLFLFFAGVIFGVSVVSLFGYHCWLVCKNRSTLEAFRAPIFRHGPDKNGFNLGVRKNVEQVFGDQARYWILPVPSSLGDGCSFPTCLVPADVETGGSITSPALSGNGHPEPAGCPYEPQSHLLMSGGEQAWDARKPIMDVEQD
;
A
#
# COMPACT_ATOMS: atom_id res chain seq x y z
N MET A 1 -19.75 17.02 -16.28
CA MET A 1 -20.18 18.14 -15.40
C MET A 1 -19.42 18.02 -14.10
N ALA A 2 -18.60 19.03 -13.77
CA ALA A 2 -17.94 19.08 -12.47
C ALA A 2 -19.00 19.11 -11.35
N PRO A 3 -18.89 18.31 -10.28
CA PRO A 3 -19.78 18.44 -9.14
C PRO A 3 -19.68 19.87 -8.60
N TYR A 4 -20.84 20.48 -8.33
CA TYR A 4 -20.97 21.82 -7.75
C TYR A 4 -19.97 22.00 -6.59
N PRO A 5 -19.37 23.19 -6.40
CA PRO A 5 -18.36 23.43 -5.35
C PRO A 5 -18.81 22.96 -3.96
N ALA A 6 -20.09 23.11 -3.64
CA ALA A 6 -20.70 22.61 -2.41
C ALA A 6 -20.64 21.08 -2.29
N LEU A 7 -20.91 20.33 -3.36
CA LEU A 7 -20.84 18.87 -3.38
C LEU A 7 -19.40 18.38 -3.16
N ARG A 8 -18.39 19.06 -3.73
CA ARG A 8 -16.98 18.75 -3.45
C ARG A 8 -16.61 19.01 -1.99
N CYS A 9 -17.11 20.09 -1.40
CA CYS A 9 -16.91 20.39 0.02
C CYS A 9 -17.53 19.29 0.91
N CYS A 10 -18.77 18.88 0.63
CA CYS A 10 -19.44 17.81 1.37
C CYS A 10 -18.66 16.49 1.27
N VAL A 11 -18.22 16.10 0.07
CA VAL A 11 -17.43 14.87 -0.11
C VAL A 11 -16.13 14.92 0.68
N ARG A 12 -15.42 16.06 0.68
CA ARG A 12 -14.19 16.23 1.48
C ARG A 12 -14.44 16.04 2.96
N VAL A 13 -15.55 16.55 3.50
CA VAL A 13 -15.92 16.39 4.91
C VAL A 13 -16.28 14.93 5.21
N VAL A 14 -17.08 14.29 4.35
CA VAL A 14 -17.50 12.89 4.53
C VAL A 14 -16.30 11.93 4.52
N ASN A 15 -15.27 12.20 3.71
CA ASN A 15 -14.08 11.37 3.67
C ASN A 15 -13.28 11.35 4.99
N TRP A 16 -13.50 12.31 5.91
CA TRP A 16 -12.90 12.29 7.25
C TRP A 16 -13.65 11.41 8.25
N VAL A 17 -14.87 10.97 7.96
CA VAL A 17 -15.68 10.16 8.88
C VAL A 17 -14.95 8.89 9.36
N PRO A 18 -14.29 8.09 8.49
CA PRO A 18 -13.56 6.90 8.95
C PRO A 18 -12.40 7.25 9.89
N VAL A 19 -11.68 8.36 9.64
CA VAL A 19 -10.59 8.82 10.51
C VAL A 19 -11.12 9.25 11.86
N VAL A 20 -12.18 10.07 11.90
CA VAL A 20 -12.83 10.50 13.14
C VAL A 20 -13.32 9.30 13.94
N PHE A 21 -13.91 8.30 13.27
CA PHE A 21 -14.33 7.06 13.93
C PHE A 21 -13.16 6.33 14.60
N ILE A 22 -12.04 6.13 13.91
CA ILE A 22 -10.86 5.48 14.48
C ILE A 22 -10.29 6.30 15.65
N VAL A 23 -10.21 7.62 15.52
CA VAL A 23 -9.75 8.51 16.61
C VAL A 23 -10.65 8.36 17.84
N LEU A 24 -11.97 8.34 17.68
CA LEU A 24 -12.91 8.15 18.78
C LEU A 24 -12.73 6.79 19.46
N VAL A 25 -12.56 5.70 18.69
CA VAL A 25 -12.31 4.36 19.24
C VAL A 25 -10.99 4.31 19.99
N VAL A 26 -9.92 4.91 19.45
CA VAL A 26 -8.60 4.94 20.11
C VAL A 26 -8.65 5.77 21.40
N CYS A 27 -9.27 6.95 21.38
CA CYS A 27 -9.46 7.78 22.57
C CYS A 27 -10.30 7.09 23.65
N TRP A 28 -11.40 6.45 23.26
CA TRP A 28 -12.21 5.65 24.17
C TRP A 28 -11.41 4.47 24.75
N SER A 29 -10.62 3.78 23.94
CA SER A 29 -9.79 2.66 24.41
C SER A 29 -8.72 3.12 25.41
N TYR A 30 -8.17 4.33 25.24
CA TYR A 30 -7.27 4.95 26.21
C TYR A 30 -7.99 5.18 27.54
N PHE A 31 -9.17 5.79 27.52
CA PHE A 31 -9.99 5.99 28.72
C PHE A 31 -10.30 4.67 29.41
N ALA A 32 -10.83 3.69 28.68
CA ALA A 32 -11.20 2.38 29.24
C ALA A 32 -10.00 1.63 29.82
N TYR A 33 -8.84 1.67 29.16
CA TYR A 33 -7.64 0.97 29.65
C TYR A 33 -6.99 1.68 30.84
N VAL A 34 -6.84 3.01 30.77
CA VAL A 34 -6.13 3.77 31.81
C VAL A 34 -7.00 3.98 33.03
N VAL A 35 -8.25 4.42 32.85
CA VAL A 35 -9.13 4.79 33.96
C VAL A 35 -9.86 3.56 34.50
N GLU A 36 -10.69 2.92 33.67
CA GLU A 36 -11.56 1.83 34.15
C GLU A 36 -10.75 0.59 34.55
N LEU A 37 -9.79 0.17 33.72
CA LEU A 37 -8.95 -0.97 34.03
C LEU A 37 -7.86 -0.61 35.04
N CYS A 38 -6.88 0.23 34.67
CA CYS A 38 -5.69 0.43 35.51
C CYS A 38 -5.97 1.19 36.82
N VAL A 39 -6.79 2.24 36.81
CA VAL A 39 -7.07 3.00 38.03
C VAL A 39 -8.07 2.26 38.93
N PHE A 40 -9.23 1.86 38.40
CA PHE A 40 -10.31 1.31 39.22
C PHE A 40 -10.26 -0.21 39.42
N THR A 41 -9.84 -0.98 38.43
CA THR A 41 -9.90 -2.45 38.50
C THR A 41 -8.62 -3.06 39.08
N VAL A 42 -7.44 -2.65 38.58
CA VAL A 42 -6.15 -3.22 39.00
C VAL A 42 -5.79 -2.78 40.42
N GLN A 43 -5.74 -3.74 41.34
CA GLN A 43 -5.43 -3.49 42.75
C GLN A 43 -3.92 -3.51 43.03
N ASN A 44 -3.15 -4.34 42.33
CA ASN A 44 -1.71 -4.45 42.52
C ASN A 44 -0.99 -3.23 41.93
N VAL A 45 -0.27 -2.47 42.76
CA VAL A 45 0.44 -1.25 42.34
C VAL A 45 1.56 -1.54 41.34
N GLY A 46 2.32 -2.62 41.54
CA GLY A 46 3.41 -3.00 40.64
C GLY A 46 2.89 -3.36 39.25
N GLU A 47 1.84 -4.18 39.19
CA GLU A 47 1.15 -4.52 37.93
C GLU A 47 0.63 -3.26 37.23
N LYS A 48 -0.04 -2.37 37.98
CA LYS A 48 -0.57 -1.09 37.46
C LYS A 48 0.52 -0.24 36.82
N VAL A 49 1.68 -0.09 37.48
CA VAL A 49 2.80 0.70 36.95
C VAL A 49 3.34 0.09 35.66
N VAL A 50 3.58 -1.23 35.64
CA VAL A 50 4.06 -1.92 34.43
C VAL A 50 3.07 -1.76 33.28
N TYR A 51 1.77 -1.94 33.57
CA TYR A 51 0.72 -1.85 32.57
C TYR A 51 0.64 -0.46 31.95
N LEU A 52 0.66 0.58 32.78
CA LEU A 52 0.59 1.96 32.32
C LEU A 52 1.83 2.34 31.52
N LEU A 53 3.03 1.97 31.95
CA LEU A 53 4.27 2.33 31.24
C LEU A 53 4.30 1.73 29.82
N LEU A 54 4.07 0.43 29.70
CA LEU A 54 4.09 -0.25 28.40
C LEU A 54 2.93 0.23 27.51
N PHE A 55 1.75 0.45 28.08
CA PHE A 55 0.60 0.98 27.36
C PHE A 55 0.89 2.35 26.75
N HIS A 56 1.47 3.29 27.51
CA HIS A 56 1.74 4.63 27.01
C HIS A 56 2.80 4.64 25.91
N VAL A 57 3.83 3.80 26.01
CA VAL A 57 4.83 3.65 24.94
C VAL A 57 4.18 3.15 23.66
N LEU A 58 3.37 2.09 23.73
CA LEU A 58 2.67 1.53 22.57
C LEU A 58 1.64 2.51 22.00
N PHE A 59 0.88 3.19 22.85
CA PHE A 59 -0.09 4.19 22.45
C PHE A 59 0.58 5.38 21.74
N ALA A 60 1.72 5.85 22.25
CA ALA A 60 2.45 6.96 21.63
C ALA A 60 2.96 6.60 20.22
N VAL A 61 3.55 5.42 20.02
CA VAL A 61 4.04 5.00 18.69
C VAL A 61 2.89 4.67 17.74
N LEU A 62 1.76 4.16 18.24
CA LEU A 62 0.53 3.96 17.46
C LEU A 62 -0.01 5.31 16.94
N VAL A 63 -0.21 6.28 17.82
CA VAL A 63 -0.72 7.61 17.44
C VAL A 63 0.28 8.32 16.51
N TRP A 64 1.58 8.22 16.77
CA TRP A 64 2.60 8.82 15.92
C TRP A 64 2.61 8.22 14.52
N SER A 65 2.59 6.89 14.39
CA SER A 65 2.55 6.22 13.08
C SER A 65 1.24 6.49 12.33
N TYR A 66 0.10 6.52 13.01
CA TYR A 66 -1.20 6.87 12.41
C TYR A 66 -1.21 8.31 11.90
N TRP A 67 -0.76 9.27 12.72
CA TRP A 67 -0.60 10.67 12.34
C TRP A 67 0.27 10.83 11.09
N LYS A 68 1.43 10.17 11.09
CA LYS A 68 2.35 10.21 9.94
C LYS A 68 1.74 9.61 8.68
N THR A 69 0.88 8.60 8.81
CA THR A 69 0.20 8.00 7.66
C THR A 69 -0.87 8.93 7.08
N ILE A 70 -1.65 9.61 7.93
CA ILE A 70 -2.68 10.57 7.52
C ILE A 70 -2.06 11.82 6.89
N PHE A 71 -1.13 12.46 7.58
CA PHE A 71 -0.69 13.82 7.26
C PHE A 71 0.59 13.90 6.42
N THR A 72 1.21 12.77 6.07
CA THR A 72 2.27 12.78 5.05
C THR A 72 1.60 12.85 3.68
N GLU A 73 1.77 13.99 3.00
CA GLU A 73 1.22 14.21 1.67
C GLU A 73 1.76 13.16 0.67
N PRO A 74 0.90 12.55 -0.15
CA PRO A 74 1.34 11.69 -1.23
C PRO A 74 2.23 12.45 -2.20
N GLN A 75 3.37 11.86 -2.56
CA GLN A 75 4.27 12.46 -3.55
C GLN A 75 3.75 12.20 -4.96
N GLY A 76 3.71 13.28 -5.76
CA GLY A 76 3.47 13.20 -7.20
C GLY A 76 4.78 13.15 -8.00
N PRO A 77 4.70 12.89 -9.32
CA PRO A 77 5.87 12.89 -10.20
C PRO A 77 6.61 14.23 -10.23
N SER A 78 7.92 14.19 -10.44
CA SER A 78 8.75 15.37 -10.71
C SER A 78 8.32 16.06 -12.02
N ALA A 79 8.69 17.34 -12.15
CA ALA A 79 8.30 18.17 -13.29
C ALA A 79 8.80 17.61 -14.65
N GLU A 80 9.88 16.83 -14.67
CA GLU A 80 10.43 16.20 -15.87
C GLU A 80 9.47 15.20 -16.54
N PHE A 81 8.53 14.62 -15.78
CA PHE A 81 7.52 13.71 -16.30
C PHE A 81 6.30 14.44 -16.88
N SER A 82 6.17 15.75 -16.64
CA SER A 82 5.07 16.55 -17.17
C SER A 82 5.31 16.82 -18.64
N LEU A 83 4.28 16.66 -19.48
CA LEU A 83 4.42 16.96 -20.90
C LEU A 83 4.57 18.49 -21.09
N PRO A 84 5.58 18.95 -21.85
CA PRO A 84 5.64 20.34 -22.28
C PRO A 84 4.36 20.74 -23.02
N TYR A 85 3.98 22.02 -22.92
CA TYR A 85 2.75 22.54 -23.55
C TYR A 85 2.67 22.22 -25.05
N THR A 86 3.79 22.35 -25.77
CA THR A 86 3.89 22.08 -27.22
C THR A 86 3.59 20.62 -27.55
N GLU A 87 4.16 19.67 -26.80
CA GLU A 87 3.89 18.24 -27.00
C GLU A 87 2.46 17.87 -26.62
N ARG A 88 1.93 18.51 -25.58
CA ARG A 88 0.54 18.33 -25.18
C ARG A 88 -0.43 18.81 -26.28
N GLU A 89 -0.18 19.97 -26.87
CA GLU A 89 -1.00 20.50 -27.97
C GLU A 89 -0.92 19.59 -29.22
N LEU A 90 0.26 19.06 -29.53
CA LEU A 90 0.43 18.06 -30.59
C LEU A 90 -0.35 16.78 -30.30
N LEU A 91 -0.28 16.28 -29.06
CA LEU A 91 -0.99 15.08 -28.63
C LEU A 91 -2.52 15.29 -28.69
N GLU A 92 -3.02 16.45 -28.27
CA GLU A 92 -4.45 16.81 -28.32
C GLU A 92 -4.97 16.93 -29.76
N ARG A 93 -4.14 17.38 -30.70
CA ARG A 93 -4.51 17.51 -32.12
C ARG A 93 -4.40 16.20 -32.90
N GLU A 94 -3.54 15.28 -32.49
CA GLU A 94 -3.37 14.00 -33.17
C GLU A 94 -4.53 13.05 -32.85
N GLY A 95 -5.33 12.79 -33.88
CA GLY A 95 -6.50 11.90 -33.79
C GLY A 95 -6.18 10.42 -34.00
N ARG A 96 -4.99 10.08 -34.52
CA ARG A 96 -4.58 8.67 -34.73
C ARG A 96 -3.86 8.14 -33.49
N GLU A 97 -4.27 6.97 -33.02
CA GLU A 97 -3.64 6.28 -31.89
C GLU A 97 -2.13 6.04 -32.10
N ASP A 98 -1.72 5.63 -33.31
CA ASP A 98 -0.31 5.40 -33.63
C ASP A 98 0.53 6.69 -33.53
N GLY A 99 -0.01 7.81 -34.01
CA GLY A 99 0.65 9.12 -33.92
C GLY A 99 0.78 9.58 -32.47
N ARG A 100 -0.28 9.39 -31.67
CA ARG A 100 -0.26 9.66 -30.22
C ARG A 100 0.82 8.82 -29.52
N HIS A 101 0.94 7.56 -29.91
CA HIS A 101 1.95 6.67 -29.35
C HIS A 101 3.37 7.13 -29.67
N GLU A 102 3.64 7.54 -30.92
CA GLU A 102 4.95 8.04 -31.34
C GLU A 102 5.36 9.32 -30.59
N ILE A 103 4.42 10.26 -30.42
CA ILE A 103 4.66 11.50 -29.65
C ILE A 103 5.06 11.16 -28.21
N LEU A 104 4.30 10.29 -27.55
CA LEU A 104 4.58 9.88 -26.18
C LEU A 104 5.89 9.08 -26.06
N GLN A 105 6.23 8.25 -27.05
CA GLN A 105 7.52 7.54 -27.09
C GLN A 105 8.69 8.51 -27.18
N ARG A 106 8.60 9.54 -28.03
CA ARG A 106 9.61 10.58 -28.20
C ARG A 106 9.80 11.36 -26.90
N ALA A 107 8.70 11.79 -26.29
CA ALA A 107 8.70 12.51 -25.01
C ALA A 107 9.30 11.66 -23.87
N ALA A 108 9.06 10.35 -23.88
CA ALA A 108 9.54 9.42 -22.88
C ALA A 108 11.01 9.00 -23.06
N ALA A 109 11.67 9.35 -24.18
CA ALA A 109 12.97 8.79 -24.55
C ALA A 109 14.09 9.10 -23.55
N SER A 110 14.00 10.24 -22.86
CA SER A 110 14.97 10.67 -21.83
C SER A 110 14.59 10.23 -20.41
N LEU A 111 13.43 9.59 -20.21
CA LEU A 111 12.92 9.22 -18.89
C LEU A 111 13.32 7.78 -18.51
N PRO A 112 13.61 7.50 -17.22
CA PRO A 112 14.01 6.18 -16.75
C PRO A 112 12.81 5.23 -16.61
N LEU A 113 12.21 4.85 -17.74
CA LEU A 113 10.96 4.08 -17.80
C LEU A 113 11.15 2.65 -18.30
N HIS A 114 10.94 1.68 -17.42
CA HIS A 114 11.03 0.25 -17.72
C HIS A 114 9.67 -0.38 -18.04
N THR A 115 8.55 0.21 -17.58
CA THR A 115 7.23 -0.39 -17.73
C THR A 115 6.38 0.28 -18.81
N ARG A 116 5.40 -0.47 -19.33
CA ARG A 116 4.47 -0.09 -20.39
C ARG A 116 3.03 -0.45 -20.04
N THR A 117 2.10 -0.03 -20.88
CA THR A 117 0.71 -0.51 -20.84
C THR A 117 0.62 -1.96 -21.35
N LEU A 118 -0.56 -2.58 -21.22
CA LEU A 118 -0.82 -3.93 -21.77
C LEU A 118 -0.60 -4.01 -23.29
N ALA A 119 -0.89 -2.94 -24.02
CA ALA A 119 -0.66 -2.85 -25.46
C ALA A 119 0.79 -2.47 -25.82
N GLY A 120 1.71 -2.42 -24.86
CA GLY A 120 3.10 -2.01 -25.08
C GLY A 120 3.31 -0.49 -25.14
N ALA A 121 2.26 0.32 -25.06
CA ALA A 121 2.36 1.77 -25.16
C ALA A 121 2.95 2.46 -23.90
N ILE A 122 3.40 3.71 -24.04
CA ILE A 122 3.85 4.54 -22.91
C ILE A 122 2.68 4.80 -21.96
N ARG A 123 2.93 4.66 -20.65
CA ARG A 123 1.93 4.91 -19.62
C ARG A 123 1.71 6.40 -19.45
N TYR A 124 0.63 6.95 -20.00
CA TYR A 124 0.28 8.36 -19.89
C TYR A 124 -0.89 8.60 -18.91
N CYS A 125 -0.95 9.79 -18.30
CA CYS A 125 -2.10 10.28 -17.54
C CYS A 125 -2.71 11.50 -18.24
N GLU A 126 -3.87 11.34 -18.86
CA GLU A 126 -4.59 12.44 -19.52
C GLU A 126 -5.06 13.51 -18.54
N LYS A 127 -5.50 13.10 -17.33
CA LYS A 127 -5.99 14.03 -16.31
C LYS A 127 -4.90 14.95 -15.76
N CYS A 128 -3.68 14.41 -15.61
CA CYS A 128 -2.55 15.14 -15.04
C CYS A 128 -1.59 15.68 -16.10
N ASN A 129 -1.80 15.35 -17.39
CA ASN A 129 -0.92 15.68 -18.50
C ASN A 129 0.57 15.32 -18.27
N LEU A 130 0.80 14.10 -17.81
CA LEU A 130 2.15 13.62 -17.51
C LEU A 130 2.34 12.16 -17.94
N ILE A 131 3.58 11.81 -18.27
CA ILE A 131 4.02 10.44 -18.46
C ILE A 131 4.20 9.84 -17.08
N LYS A 132 3.54 8.71 -16.80
CA LYS A 132 3.59 8.09 -15.47
C LYS A 132 4.98 7.47 -15.27
N PRO A 133 5.72 7.84 -14.21
CA PRO A 133 6.87 7.07 -13.75
C PRO A 133 6.49 5.60 -13.52
N ASP A 134 7.49 4.73 -13.47
CA ASP A 134 7.25 3.35 -13.10
C ASP A 134 6.55 3.27 -11.74
N ARG A 135 5.61 2.34 -11.59
CA ARG A 135 4.81 2.15 -10.36
C ARG A 135 3.91 3.34 -9.96
N CYS A 136 3.84 4.40 -10.76
CA CYS A 136 2.94 5.54 -10.54
C CYS A 136 1.53 5.27 -11.09
N HIS A 137 0.51 5.58 -10.30
CA HIS A 137 -0.89 5.46 -10.70
C HIS A 137 -1.69 6.71 -10.32
N HIS A 138 -2.71 7.03 -11.13
CA HIS A 138 -3.61 8.14 -10.84
C HIS A 138 -4.70 7.68 -9.87
N CYS A 139 -4.80 8.35 -8.72
CA CYS A 139 -5.90 8.16 -7.78
C CYS A 139 -7.00 9.18 -8.08
N SER A 140 -8.20 8.72 -8.42
CA SER A 140 -9.35 9.60 -8.68
C SER A 140 -9.82 10.34 -7.42
N THR A 141 -9.66 9.76 -6.24
CA THR A 141 -10.06 10.39 -4.97
C THR A 141 -9.10 11.51 -4.58
N CYS A 142 -7.79 11.31 -4.78
CA CYS A 142 -6.77 12.34 -4.56
C CYS A 142 -6.65 13.32 -5.75
N GLU A 143 -7.28 13.03 -6.88
CA GLU A 143 -7.20 13.79 -8.14
C GLU A 143 -5.75 14.00 -8.63
N ALA A 144 -4.85 13.07 -8.31
CA ALA A 144 -3.42 13.20 -8.57
C ALA A 144 -2.76 11.85 -8.92
N CYS A 145 -1.65 11.91 -9.65
CA CYS A 145 -0.74 10.78 -9.83
C CYS A 145 0.11 10.60 -8.58
N ILE A 146 0.11 9.39 -8.03
CA ILE A 146 0.80 9.04 -6.78
C ILE A 146 1.97 8.11 -7.11
N LEU A 147 3.17 8.50 -6.67
CA LEU A 147 4.39 7.68 -6.82
C LEU A 147 4.27 6.39 -6.01
N LYS A 148 4.69 5.27 -6.62
CA LYS A 148 4.57 3.91 -6.06
C LYS A 148 3.23 3.68 -5.37
N MET A 149 2.13 4.03 -6.04
CA MET A 149 0.79 3.95 -5.46
C MET A 149 0.50 2.51 -5.03
N ASP A 150 0.11 2.36 -3.77
CA ASP A 150 -0.34 1.08 -3.24
C ASP A 150 -1.87 1.02 -3.28
N HIS A 151 -2.54 1.92 -2.56
CA HIS A 151 -3.99 2.05 -2.58
C HIS A 151 -4.42 3.41 -2.04
N HIS A 152 -5.70 3.76 -2.21
CA HIS A 152 -6.32 4.84 -1.46
C HIS A 152 -6.98 4.24 -0.22
N CYS A 153 -6.65 4.74 0.97
CA CYS A 153 -7.11 4.17 2.22
C CYS A 153 -8.08 5.13 2.93
N PRO A 154 -9.39 4.81 3.00
CA PRO A 154 -10.37 5.65 3.67
C PRO A 154 -10.07 5.84 5.16
N TRP A 155 -9.50 4.83 5.83
CA TRP A 155 -9.19 4.84 7.26
C TRP A 155 -8.11 5.84 7.68
N VAL A 156 -7.35 6.36 6.72
CA VAL A 156 -6.36 7.43 6.93
C VAL A 156 -6.69 8.67 6.09
N ASN A 157 -7.83 8.65 5.37
CA ASN A 157 -8.24 9.68 4.41
C ASN A 157 -7.10 10.17 3.50
N ASN A 158 -6.27 9.22 3.04
CA ASN A 158 -5.08 9.54 2.28
C ASN A 158 -4.69 8.38 1.35
N CYS A 159 -3.92 8.69 0.32
CA CYS A 159 -3.30 7.67 -0.51
C CYS A 159 -2.06 7.10 0.18
N VAL A 160 -1.97 5.77 0.18
CA VAL A 160 -0.77 5.05 0.58
C VAL A 160 0.09 4.85 -0.67
N GLY A 161 1.29 5.42 -0.67
CA GLY A 161 2.24 5.38 -1.77
C GLY A 161 3.67 5.55 -1.27
N PHE A 162 4.59 5.94 -2.15
CA PHE A 162 6.03 5.99 -1.85
C PHE A 162 6.38 6.72 -0.54
N ALA A 163 5.80 7.92 -0.34
CA ALA A 163 6.13 8.82 0.75
C ALA A 163 5.72 8.32 2.16
N ASN A 164 4.65 7.53 2.25
CA ASN A 164 4.04 7.13 3.51
C ASN A 164 3.88 5.60 3.67
N TYR A 165 4.32 4.78 2.71
CA TYR A 165 4.18 3.33 2.79
C TYR A 165 4.82 2.75 4.05
N LYS A 166 6.03 3.21 4.41
CA LYS A 166 6.69 2.83 5.67
C LYS A 166 5.82 3.15 6.88
N PHE A 167 5.24 4.35 6.94
CA PHE A 167 4.39 4.77 8.05
C PHE A 167 3.13 3.92 8.16
N PHE A 168 2.53 3.58 7.02
CA PHE A 168 1.38 2.68 6.97
C PHE A 168 1.71 1.28 7.50
N VAL A 169 2.83 0.69 7.08
CA VAL A 169 3.26 -0.63 7.59
C VAL A 169 3.55 -0.59 9.09
N LEU A 170 4.19 0.48 9.58
CA LEU A 170 4.40 0.68 11.02
C LEU A 170 3.08 0.89 11.79
N PHE A 171 2.15 1.64 11.22
CA PHE A 171 0.82 1.82 11.79
C PHE A 171 0.09 0.47 11.96
N LEU A 172 0.16 -0.42 10.97
CA LEU A 172 -0.40 -1.77 11.08
C LEU A 172 0.32 -2.60 12.16
N ALA A 173 1.65 -2.56 12.21
CA ALA A 173 2.43 -3.27 13.21
C ALA A 173 2.09 -2.81 14.64
N TYR A 174 2.07 -1.49 14.87
CA TYR A 174 1.74 -0.93 16.19
C TYR A 174 0.27 -1.09 16.55
N SER A 175 -0.64 -1.07 15.58
CA SER A 175 -2.05 -1.40 15.81
C SER A 175 -2.20 -2.84 16.29
N LEU A 176 -1.48 -3.77 15.66
CA LEU A 176 -1.48 -5.18 16.06
C LEU A 176 -0.90 -5.36 17.46
N LEU A 177 0.27 -4.79 17.74
CA LEU A 177 0.91 -4.86 19.05
C LEU A 177 0.02 -4.26 20.14
N TYR A 178 -0.62 -3.12 19.87
CA TYR A 178 -1.57 -2.49 20.77
C TYR A 178 -2.77 -3.40 21.06
N CYS A 179 -3.40 -3.96 20.02
CA CYS A 179 -4.55 -4.87 20.18
C CYS A 179 -4.18 -6.13 20.97
N VAL A 180 -3.04 -6.74 20.68
CA VAL A 180 -2.54 -7.93 21.40
C VAL A 180 -2.26 -7.58 22.86
N TYR A 181 -1.57 -6.47 23.12
CA TYR A 181 -1.24 -6.02 24.47
C TYR A 181 -2.49 -5.76 25.31
N VAL A 182 -3.44 -4.99 24.76
CA VAL A 182 -4.72 -4.69 25.43
C VAL A 182 -5.50 -5.98 25.68
N SER A 183 -5.65 -6.84 24.67
CA SER A 183 -6.43 -8.08 24.82
C SER A 183 -5.80 -9.04 25.84
N ALA A 184 -4.48 -9.19 25.82
CA ALA A 184 -3.76 -10.08 26.74
C ALA A 184 -3.85 -9.60 28.19
N THR A 185 -3.65 -8.30 28.44
CA THR A 185 -3.71 -7.73 29.79
C THR A 185 -5.14 -7.67 30.33
N VAL A 186 -6.12 -7.43 29.47
CA VAL A 186 -7.56 -7.41 29.84
C VAL A 186 -8.10 -8.82 30.11
N LEU A 187 -7.58 -9.86 29.46
CA LEU A 187 -8.13 -11.23 29.50
C LEU A 187 -8.40 -11.73 30.93
N GLN A 188 -7.46 -11.53 31.86
CA GLN A 188 -7.63 -12.00 33.24
C GLN A 188 -8.81 -11.31 33.96
N TYR A 189 -9.00 -10.01 33.73
CA TYR A 189 -10.09 -9.23 34.32
C TYR A 189 -11.41 -9.51 33.61
N PHE A 190 -11.38 -9.73 32.29
CA PHE A 190 -12.53 -10.24 31.55
C PHE A 190 -13.02 -11.56 32.13
N LEU A 191 -12.13 -12.54 32.36
CA LEU A 191 -12.48 -13.82 32.96
C LEU A 191 -12.99 -13.68 34.40
N MET A 192 -12.40 -12.76 35.18
CA MET A 192 -12.88 -12.43 36.53
C MET A 192 -14.32 -11.92 36.49
N PHE A 193 -14.61 -10.89 35.69
CA PHE A 193 -15.94 -10.32 35.58
C PHE A 193 -16.96 -11.32 35.02
N TRP A 194 -16.57 -12.13 34.04
CA TRP A 194 -17.44 -13.17 33.48
C TRP A 194 -17.84 -14.23 34.51
N ARG A 195 -16.90 -14.68 35.35
CA ARG A 195 -17.14 -15.65 36.44
C ARG A 195 -17.93 -15.06 37.60
N VAL A 196 -17.76 -13.77 37.90
CA VAL A 196 -18.49 -13.09 38.98
C VAL A 196 -19.92 -12.77 38.54
N SER A 197 -20.15 -12.28 37.32
CA SER A 197 -21.51 -12.05 36.81
C SER A 197 -22.35 -13.33 36.72
N THR A 198 -21.73 -14.47 36.43
CA THR A 198 -22.43 -15.77 36.44
C THR A 198 -22.78 -16.26 37.85
N ARG A 199 -22.14 -15.73 38.90
CA ARG A 199 -22.35 -16.16 40.30
C ARG A 199 -23.11 -15.17 41.18
N SER A 200 -23.09 -13.88 40.84
CA SER A 200 -23.67 -12.81 41.65
C SER A 200 -24.32 -11.77 40.76
N ALA A 201 -25.65 -11.68 40.83
CA ALA A 201 -26.47 -10.69 40.14
C ALA A 201 -26.43 -9.32 40.86
N LEU A 202 -25.24 -8.71 41.01
CA LEU A 202 -25.10 -7.41 41.67
C LEU A 202 -24.32 -6.38 40.82
N PRO A 203 -24.71 -5.09 40.93
CA PRO A 203 -24.41 -4.06 39.95
C PRO A 203 -23.05 -3.43 40.25
N ASP A 204 -22.12 -3.63 39.32
CA ASP A 204 -20.99 -2.73 39.17
C ASP A 204 -20.85 -2.58 37.66
N ASP A 205 -21.69 -1.72 37.10
CA ASP A 205 -22.16 -1.81 35.70
C ASP A 205 -21.19 -1.15 34.71
N GLN A 206 -20.57 -0.04 35.11
CA GLN A 206 -19.80 0.81 34.20
C GLN A 206 -18.41 0.24 33.88
N ALA A 207 -17.58 -0.03 34.89
CA ALA A 207 -16.23 -0.58 34.68
C ALA A 207 -16.28 -1.94 33.97
N LYS A 208 -17.28 -2.78 34.31
CA LYS A 208 -17.52 -4.06 33.62
C LYS A 208 -17.82 -3.86 32.14
N PHE A 209 -18.73 -2.95 31.79
CA PHE A 209 -19.09 -2.69 30.40
C PHE A 209 -17.86 -2.26 29.57
N HIS A 210 -17.08 -1.33 30.09
CA HIS A 210 -15.86 -0.85 29.43
C HIS A 210 -14.82 -1.96 29.24
N VAL A 211 -14.55 -2.76 30.28
CA VAL A 211 -13.55 -3.85 30.22
C VAL A 211 -13.98 -4.96 29.25
N LEU A 212 -15.26 -5.34 29.25
CA LEU A 212 -15.78 -6.34 28.31
C LEU A 212 -15.70 -5.82 26.86
N PHE A 213 -16.18 -4.61 26.60
CA PHE A 213 -16.15 -4.05 25.25
C PHE A 213 -14.72 -3.83 24.75
N LEU A 214 -13.79 -3.46 25.65
CA LEU A 214 -12.37 -3.29 25.32
C LEU A 214 -11.71 -4.60 24.88
N PHE A 215 -12.03 -5.72 25.55
CA PHE A 215 -11.55 -7.04 25.15
C PHE A 215 -12.05 -7.42 23.75
N PHE A 216 -13.37 -7.34 23.52
CA PHE A 216 -13.95 -7.72 22.23
C PHE A 216 -13.47 -6.80 21.10
N ALA A 217 -13.42 -5.48 21.33
CA ALA A 217 -12.87 -4.54 20.36
C ALA A 217 -11.41 -4.87 20.04
N GLY A 218 -10.57 -5.08 21.05
CA GLY A 218 -9.16 -5.46 20.87
C GLY A 218 -8.98 -6.72 20.03
N VAL A 219 -9.78 -7.77 20.29
CA VAL A 219 -9.71 -9.03 19.53
C VAL A 219 -10.20 -8.84 18.09
N ILE A 220 -11.33 -8.18 17.86
CA ILE A 220 -11.92 -7.99 16.52
C ILE A 220 -10.99 -7.15 15.62
N PHE A 221 -10.49 -6.03 16.14
CA PHE A 221 -9.51 -5.22 15.43
C PHE A 221 -8.21 -5.99 15.24
N GLY A 222 -7.74 -6.70 16.28
CA GLY A 222 -6.54 -7.54 16.21
C GLY A 222 -6.59 -8.55 15.08
N VAL A 223 -7.65 -9.36 14.98
CA VAL A 223 -7.83 -10.36 13.91
C VAL A 223 -7.80 -9.72 12.53
N SER A 224 -8.51 -8.60 12.38
CA SER A 224 -8.57 -7.86 11.12
C SER A 224 -7.19 -7.33 10.71
N VAL A 225 -6.47 -6.71 11.65
CA VAL A 225 -5.13 -6.14 11.42
C VAL A 225 -4.07 -7.23 11.19
N VAL A 226 -4.16 -8.40 11.83
CA VAL A 226 -3.23 -9.52 11.57
C VAL A 226 -3.19 -9.86 10.09
N SER A 227 -4.36 -10.03 9.47
CA SER A 227 -4.45 -10.41 8.05
C SER A 227 -3.85 -9.35 7.12
N LEU A 228 -4.19 -8.07 7.36
CA LEU A 228 -3.72 -6.96 6.55
C LEU A 228 -2.21 -6.74 6.73
N PHE A 229 -1.71 -6.79 7.96
CA PHE A 229 -0.29 -6.68 8.26
C PHE A 229 0.51 -7.82 7.63
N GLY A 230 0.03 -9.06 7.76
CA GLY A 230 0.65 -10.23 7.12
C GLY A 230 0.74 -10.10 5.60
N TYR A 231 -0.32 -9.62 4.96
CA TYR A 231 -0.34 -9.34 3.53
C TYR A 231 0.70 -8.28 3.12
N HIS A 232 0.78 -7.17 3.85
CA HIS A 232 1.77 -6.12 3.54
C HIS A 232 3.21 -6.53 3.84
N CYS A 233 3.44 -7.38 4.85
CA CYS A 233 4.76 -8.00 5.06
C CYS A 233 5.18 -8.82 3.84
N TRP A 234 4.27 -9.63 3.28
CA TRP A 234 4.54 -10.37 2.05
C TRP A 234 4.82 -9.45 0.85
N LEU A 235 4.03 -8.37 0.69
CA LEU A 235 4.25 -7.36 -0.35
C LEU A 235 5.63 -6.69 -0.25
N VAL A 236 6.03 -6.29 0.96
CA VAL A 236 7.37 -5.73 1.22
C VAL A 236 8.44 -6.76 0.85
N CYS A 237 8.31 -8.01 1.29
CA CYS A 237 9.27 -9.08 0.98
C CYS A 237 9.42 -9.34 -0.52
N LYS A 238 8.38 -9.13 -1.33
CA LYS A 238 8.41 -9.30 -2.80
C LYS A 238 8.63 -7.99 -3.57
N ASN A 239 8.77 -6.85 -2.89
CA ASN A 239 8.80 -5.50 -3.46
C ASN A 239 7.66 -5.20 -4.43
N ARG A 240 6.44 -5.53 -4.03
CA ARG A 240 5.22 -5.28 -4.82
C ARG A 240 4.33 -4.27 -4.10
N SER A 241 3.65 -3.43 -4.86
CA SER A 241 2.46 -2.75 -4.36
C SER A 241 1.24 -3.68 -4.46
N THR A 242 0.16 -3.34 -3.75
CA THR A 242 -1.12 -4.04 -3.87
C THR A 242 -1.60 -4.08 -5.32
N LEU A 243 -1.48 -2.97 -6.08
CA LEU A 243 -1.82 -2.91 -7.50
C LEU A 243 -1.01 -3.91 -8.33
N GLU A 244 0.29 -4.01 -8.08
CA GLU A 244 1.21 -4.92 -8.79
C GLU A 244 0.98 -6.39 -8.44
N ALA A 245 0.51 -6.66 -7.22
CA ALA A 245 0.12 -8.01 -6.81
C ALA A 245 -1.09 -8.52 -7.60
N PHE A 246 -2.07 -7.64 -7.84
CA PHE A 246 -3.25 -7.94 -8.67
C PHE A 246 -2.93 -7.97 -10.16
N ARG A 247 -2.18 -6.99 -10.67
CA ARG A 247 -1.81 -6.89 -12.09
C ARG A 247 -0.31 -6.73 -12.23
N ALA A 248 0.33 -7.73 -12.84
CA ALA A 248 1.77 -7.69 -13.10
C ALA A 248 2.12 -6.46 -13.94
N PRO A 249 3.14 -5.68 -13.57
CA PRO A 249 3.66 -4.63 -14.42
C PRO A 249 4.22 -5.24 -15.72
N ILE A 250 3.99 -4.55 -16.83
CA ILE A 250 4.45 -4.98 -18.16
C ILE A 250 5.79 -4.33 -18.43
N PHE A 251 6.85 -5.14 -18.50
CA PHE A 251 8.18 -4.72 -18.93
C PHE A 251 8.35 -4.97 -20.43
N ARG A 252 9.51 -4.61 -20.99
CA ARG A 252 9.82 -4.87 -22.41
C ARG A 252 9.77 -6.36 -22.77
N HIS A 253 10.12 -7.24 -21.84
CA HIS A 253 10.05 -8.69 -22.00
C HIS A 253 8.67 -9.30 -21.65
N GLY A 254 7.68 -8.46 -21.35
CA GLY A 254 6.33 -8.89 -21.01
C GLY A 254 5.97 -8.71 -19.53
N PRO A 255 4.85 -9.33 -19.07
CA PRO A 255 4.38 -9.22 -17.69
C PRO A 255 5.33 -9.89 -16.70
N ASP A 256 5.78 -9.16 -15.68
CA ASP A 256 6.69 -9.71 -14.67
C ASP A 256 6.38 -9.18 -13.26
N LYS A 257 5.87 -10.06 -12.38
CA LYS A 257 5.59 -9.70 -10.97
C LYS A 257 6.86 -9.54 -10.13
N ASN A 258 8.00 -10.02 -10.60
CA ASN A 258 9.29 -9.97 -9.92
C ASN A 258 10.24 -8.92 -10.52
N GLY A 259 9.82 -8.13 -11.51
CA GLY A 259 10.72 -7.20 -12.18
C GLY A 259 11.36 -6.14 -11.27
N PHE A 260 10.74 -5.81 -10.13
CA PHE A 260 11.31 -4.93 -9.09
C PHE A 260 11.85 -5.67 -7.84
N ASN A 261 11.84 -7.00 -7.83
CA ASN A 261 12.29 -7.80 -6.70
C ASN A 261 13.83 -7.90 -6.71
N LEU A 262 14.47 -7.44 -5.63
CA LEU A 262 15.93 -7.39 -5.46
C LEU A 262 16.44 -8.41 -4.42
N GLY A 263 15.56 -9.31 -3.96
CA GLY A 263 15.78 -10.15 -2.79
C GLY A 263 15.24 -9.52 -1.51
N VAL A 264 14.77 -10.36 -0.57
CA VAL A 264 13.99 -9.94 0.61
C VAL A 264 14.65 -8.82 1.40
N ARG A 265 15.95 -8.94 1.70
CA ARG A 265 16.69 -7.91 2.47
C ARG A 265 16.69 -6.55 1.76
N LYS A 266 17.09 -6.52 0.49
CA LYS A 266 17.11 -5.28 -0.30
C LYS A 266 15.71 -4.70 -0.46
N ASN A 267 14.69 -5.54 -0.61
CA ASN A 267 13.30 -5.09 -0.69
C ASN A 267 12.81 -4.42 0.60
N VAL A 268 13.18 -4.96 1.76
CA VAL A 268 12.90 -4.34 3.06
C VAL A 268 13.66 -3.02 3.18
N GLU A 269 14.94 -2.99 2.82
CA GLU A 269 15.77 -1.78 2.83
C GLU A 269 15.19 -0.67 1.91
N GLN A 270 14.57 -1.02 0.78
CA GLN A 270 13.87 -0.02 -0.08
C GLN A 270 12.75 0.72 0.67
N VAL A 271 12.11 0.10 1.67
CA VAL A 271 11.00 0.69 2.43
C VAL A 271 11.47 1.28 3.76
N PHE A 272 12.36 0.60 4.48
CA PHE A 272 12.77 0.96 5.83
C PHE A 272 14.13 1.66 5.91
N GLY A 273 14.88 1.69 4.81
CA GLY A 273 16.22 2.27 4.74
C GLY A 273 17.32 1.31 5.14
N ASP A 274 18.56 1.76 4.96
CA ASP A 274 19.80 1.07 5.29
C ASP A 274 20.09 1.06 6.81
N GLN A 275 19.63 2.08 7.53
CA GLN A 275 19.88 2.27 8.95
C GLN A 275 18.77 1.64 9.82
N ALA A 276 19.05 0.45 10.37
CA ALA A 276 18.13 -0.33 11.21
C ALA A 276 17.53 0.46 12.39
N ARG A 277 18.25 1.43 12.97
CA ARG A 277 17.75 2.29 14.07
C ARG A 277 16.47 3.05 13.73
N TYR A 278 16.23 3.34 12.45
CA TYR A 278 15.03 4.05 12.02
C TYR A 278 13.88 3.12 11.63
N TRP A 279 14.09 1.80 11.60
CA TRP A 279 13.09 0.87 11.10
C TRP A 279 11.81 0.92 11.94
N ILE A 280 11.94 1.00 13.26
CA ILE A 280 10.82 1.08 14.21
C ILE A 280 10.31 2.51 14.42
N LEU A 281 10.88 3.52 13.77
CA LEU A 281 10.49 4.91 13.98
C LEU A 281 9.67 5.41 12.77
N PRO A 282 8.53 6.08 13.00
CA PRO A 282 7.74 6.78 11.96
C PRO A 282 8.43 8.01 11.36
N VAL A 283 9.71 7.88 10.99
CA VAL A 283 10.54 8.90 10.34
C VAL A 283 10.87 8.47 8.90
N PRO A 284 10.99 9.42 7.94
CA PRO A 284 11.35 9.08 6.57
C PRO A 284 12.70 8.37 6.51
N SER A 285 12.74 7.22 5.83
CA SER A 285 14.00 6.50 5.55
C SER A 285 13.90 5.57 4.33
N SER A 286 12.82 5.62 3.55
CA SER A 286 12.69 4.88 2.30
C SER A 286 13.80 5.28 1.33
N LEU A 287 14.28 4.34 0.52
CA LEU A 287 15.31 4.61 -0.49
C LEU A 287 14.68 5.00 -1.83
N GLY A 288 15.44 5.74 -2.64
CA GLY A 288 15.04 6.21 -3.97
C GLY A 288 14.27 7.54 -3.95
N ASP A 289 13.85 7.96 -5.12
CA ASP A 289 13.12 9.22 -5.38
C ASP A 289 11.62 8.99 -5.61
N GLY A 290 11.19 7.74 -5.72
CA GLY A 290 9.83 7.33 -6.05
C GLY A 290 9.48 7.40 -7.54
N CYS A 291 10.34 7.98 -8.37
CA CYS A 291 10.17 8.12 -9.83
C CYS A 291 10.93 7.03 -10.60
N SER A 292 12.04 6.54 -10.06
CA SER A 292 12.83 5.45 -10.60
C SER A 292 13.04 4.35 -9.55
N PHE A 293 13.07 3.09 -10.01
CA PHE A 293 13.22 1.93 -9.13
C PHE A 293 14.22 0.95 -9.72
N PRO A 294 15.15 0.39 -8.92
CA PRO A 294 16.02 -0.67 -9.40
C PRO A 294 15.20 -1.89 -9.87
N THR A 295 15.62 -2.49 -10.97
CA THR A 295 14.99 -3.68 -11.55
C THR A 295 15.90 -4.89 -11.43
N CYS A 296 15.33 -6.09 -11.47
CA CYS A 296 16.09 -7.36 -11.46
C CYS A 296 16.79 -7.63 -12.80
N LEU A 297 16.52 -6.85 -13.84
CA LEU A 297 17.11 -7.05 -15.16
C LEU A 297 18.57 -6.58 -15.15
N VAL A 298 19.48 -7.55 -15.26
CA VAL A 298 20.84 -7.37 -15.80
C VAL A 298 20.70 -6.73 -17.19
N PRO A 299 21.58 -5.80 -17.60
CA PRO A 299 21.49 -5.18 -18.93
C PRO A 299 21.39 -6.27 -19.98
N ALA A 300 20.30 -6.27 -20.76
CA ALA A 300 20.34 -6.92 -22.06
C ALA A 300 21.36 -6.14 -22.86
N ASP A 301 22.51 -6.76 -23.12
CA ASP A 301 23.59 -6.14 -23.85
C ASP A 301 23.08 -5.52 -25.15
N VAL A 302 23.55 -4.30 -25.32
CA VAL A 302 23.49 -3.45 -26.49
C VAL A 302 23.70 -4.26 -27.78
N GLU A 303 22.63 -4.45 -28.56
CA GLU A 303 22.78 -4.65 -30.01
C GLU A 303 23.26 -3.32 -30.60
N THR A 304 24.58 -3.13 -30.65
CA THR A 304 25.18 -2.28 -31.69
C THR A 304 26.02 -3.19 -32.57
N GLY A 305 25.55 -3.40 -33.80
CA GLY A 305 26.32 -4.08 -34.83
C GLY A 305 27.66 -3.37 -35.04
N GLY A 306 28.74 -4.14 -34.94
CA GLY A 306 30.10 -3.66 -35.13
C GLY A 306 31.08 -4.82 -35.03
N SER A 307 31.19 -5.59 -36.11
CA SER A 307 32.31 -6.52 -36.31
C SER A 307 33.63 -5.74 -36.18
N ILE A 308 34.50 -6.14 -35.25
CA ILE A 308 35.96 -6.10 -35.37
C ILE A 308 36.56 -7.12 -34.38
N THR A 309 37.50 -7.88 -34.92
CA THR A 309 38.27 -9.03 -34.41
C THR A 309 39.00 -8.83 -33.07
N SER A 310 39.02 -9.91 -32.27
CA SER A 310 39.90 -10.11 -31.10
C SER A 310 41.39 -10.13 -31.46
N PRO A 311 42.29 -9.95 -30.46
CA PRO A 311 43.07 -11.12 -30.05
C PRO A 311 43.15 -11.32 -28.53
N ALA A 312 43.41 -12.58 -28.18
CA ALA A 312 43.40 -13.18 -26.86
C ALA A 312 44.40 -12.58 -25.86
N LEU A 313 44.05 -12.61 -24.57
CA LEU A 313 45.00 -12.88 -23.50
C LEU A 313 44.32 -13.60 -22.32
N SER A 314 44.99 -14.64 -21.85
CA SER A 314 44.69 -15.59 -20.78
C SER A 314 44.69 -15.01 -19.37
N GLY A 315 43.85 -15.53 -18.46
CA GLY A 315 44.04 -15.37 -17.02
C GLY A 315 42.81 -15.71 -16.16
N ASN A 316 42.91 -16.80 -15.40
CA ASN A 316 41.89 -17.39 -14.50
C ASN A 316 41.32 -16.44 -13.42
N GLY A 317 40.05 -16.68 -13.05
CA GLY A 317 39.47 -16.26 -11.77
C GLY A 317 37.95 -16.08 -11.78
N HIS A 318 37.19 -17.16 -11.58
CA HIS A 318 35.75 -17.08 -11.32
C HIS A 318 35.47 -16.43 -9.95
N PRO A 319 34.42 -15.59 -9.87
CA PRO A 319 33.35 -15.88 -8.93
C PRO A 319 31.98 -15.91 -9.63
N GLU A 320 31.20 -16.95 -9.31
CA GLU A 320 29.79 -17.08 -9.72
C GLU A 320 28.94 -15.87 -9.30
N PRO A 321 28.10 -15.31 -10.19
CA PRO A 321 27.01 -14.44 -9.75
C PRO A 321 25.84 -15.29 -9.25
N ALA A 322 25.41 -15.04 -8.02
CA ALA A 322 24.22 -15.62 -7.41
C ALA A 322 22.97 -15.29 -8.23
N GLY A 323 22.42 -16.30 -8.91
CA GLY A 323 21.15 -16.21 -9.64
C GLY A 323 19.95 -16.11 -8.69
N CYS A 324 18.93 -15.34 -9.11
CA CYS A 324 17.62 -15.34 -8.45
C CYS A 324 17.01 -16.76 -8.48
N PRO A 325 16.42 -17.26 -7.37
CA PRO A 325 15.67 -18.50 -7.39
C PRO A 325 14.42 -18.34 -8.27
N TYR A 326 14.40 -19.05 -9.39
CA TYR A 326 13.23 -19.19 -10.25
C TYR A 326 12.26 -20.18 -9.58
N GLU A 327 11.11 -19.70 -9.10
CA GLU A 327 10.00 -20.57 -8.70
C GLU A 327 9.24 -20.99 -9.97
N PRO A 328 9.08 -22.30 -10.26
CA PRO A 328 8.35 -22.73 -11.45
C PRO A 328 6.88 -22.32 -11.36
N GLN A 329 6.40 -21.57 -12.35
CA GLN A 329 4.98 -21.32 -12.54
C GLN A 329 4.32 -22.60 -13.04
N SER A 330 3.33 -23.11 -12.29
CA SER A 330 2.44 -24.15 -12.78
C SER A 330 1.54 -23.57 -13.87
N HIS A 331 1.77 -24.00 -15.11
CA HIS A 331 0.86 -23.76 -16.23
C HIS A 331 -0.45 -24.53 -16.01
N LEU A 332 -1.52 -23.82 -15.65
CA LEU A 332 -2.88 -24.28 -15.87
C LEU A 332 -3.32 -23.78 -17.25
N LEU A 333 -3.41 -24.73 -18.18
CA LEU A 333 -3.96 -24.57 -19.53
C LEU A 333 -5.40 -24.04 -19.43
N MET A 334 -5.64 -22.83 -19.95
CA MET A 334 -6.97 -22.41 -20.41
C MET A 334 -6.93 -22.44 -21.94
N SER A 335 -7.45 -23.54 -22.49
CA SER A 335 -7.69 -23.75 -23.91
C SER A 335 -8.86 -22.85 -24.36
N GLY A 336 -8.73 -22.33 -25.58
CA GLY A 336 -9.55 -21.28 -26.16
C GLY A 336 -11.02 -21.64 -26.43
N GLY A 337 -11.77 -20.57 -26.69
CA GLY A 337 -13.14 -20.57 -27.18
C GLY A 337 -13.51 -19.15 -27.60
N GLU A 338 -13.03 -18.74 -28.78
CA GLU A 338 -13.48 -17.52 -29.46
C GLU A 338 -14.97 -17.65 -29.81
N GLN A 339 -15.81 -16.69 -29.39
CA GLN A 339 -17.11 -16.46 -30.00
C GLN A 339 -17.34 -14.97 -30.21
N ALA A 340 -17.40 -14.63 -31.49
CA ALA A 340 -17.73 -13.33 -32.04
C ALA A 340 -19.17 -12.93 -31.67
N TRP A 341 -19.35 -11.67 -31.27
CA TRP A 341 -20.66 -11.07 -31.08
C TRP A 341 -21.15 -10.51 -32.42
N ASP A 342 -22.09 -11.20 -33.05
CA ASP A 342 -22.84 -10.69 -34.20
C ASP A 342 -24.19 -10.15 -33.69
N ALA A 343 -24.43 -8.87 -33.97
CA ALA A 343 -25.65 -8.17 -33.62
C ALA A 343 -26.65 -8.25 -34.79
N ARG A 344 -27.78 -8.95 -34.62
CA ARG A 344 -29.05 -8.67 -35.32
C ARG A 344 -30.24 -9.56 -34.87
N LYS A 345 -31.23 -8.90 -34.22
CA LYS A 345 -32.72 -9.10 -34.26
C LYS A 345 -33.33 -10.38 -33.63
N PRO A 346 -34.67 -10.44 -33.38
CA PRO A 346 -35.62 -9.41 -32.93
C PRO A 346 -36.44 -9.84 -31.69
N ILE A 347 -37.18 -8.89 -31.13
CA ILE A 347 -38.15 -9.03 -30.03
C ILE A 347 -39.35 -9.87 -30.49
N MET A 348 -39.80 -10.84 -29.66
CA MET A 348 -41.11 -11.48 -29.76
C MET A 348 -41.78 -11.56 -28.39
N ASP A 349 -43.09 -11.41 -28.45
CA ASP A 349 -44.05 -11.07 -27.41
C ASP A 349 -44.22 -12.11 -26.29
N VAL A 350 -44.52 -11.59 -25.10
CA VAL A 350 -44.98 -12.37 -23.94
C VAL A 350 -46.49 -12.46 -24.01
N GLU A 351 -47.01 -13.67 -24.20
CA GLU A 351 -48.42 -14.01 -24.04
C GLU A 351 -48.65 -14.54 -22.61
N GLN A 352 -49.72 -14.06 -22.00
CA GLN A 352 -50.15 -14.36 -20.63
C GLN A 352 -50.74 -15.76 -20.54
N ASP A 353 -50.42 -16.47 -19.45
CA ASP A 353 -51.36 -17.19 -18.59
C ASP A 353 -50.74 -17.49 -17.21
#